data_AF-A0AAP7BWA9-F1
#
_entry.id   AF-A0AAP7BWA9-F1
#
_cell.length_a   1.000
_cell.length_b   1.000
_cell.length_c   1.000
_cell.angle_alpha   90.00
_cell.angle_beta   90.00
_cell.angle_gamma   90.00
#
_symmetry.space_group_name_H-M   'P 1'
#
loop_
_entity.id
_entity.type
_entity.pdbx_description
1 polymer ?
#
loop_
_entity_poly.entity_id
_entity_poly.type
_entity_poly.pdbx_seq_one_letter_code
_entity_poly.pdbx_strand_id
1 'polypeptide(L)'
;MRKASKNNNRRNKSLSNKKFKSEDKNLNKNNKNNKQKVAKKASVKNTIIVSNKNEIRDKVRLNKYISETGFCSRREADKLIEQGRVKIDGLKATTGMKVSKGQSVSIDGKPLKVENELVYIALNKPVGITCTTESKIKGNIVDFINHEKRIFPIGRLDKDSQGLIFMTNDGDIVNKILRAGNNHEKEYIVTVNKPITHEFIKGMSNGVPILGTVTKKCLVKKESKNSFRIILTQGLNRQIRRMCEYFGYEVKKLERIRIMNVSLGNLKMGSWRYLTKKELAEINRLTENSSKTEEASI
;
A
#
# COMPACT_ATOMS: atom_id res chain seq x y z
N MET A 1 -46.08 -58.56 -24.32
CA MET A 1 -44.81 -59.05 -24.92
C MET A 1 -44.62 -58.43 -26.31
N ARG A 2 -43.44 -57.83 -26.53
CA ARG A 2 -42.76 -57.51 -27.82
C ARG A 2 -43.41 -56.60 -28.90
N LYS A 3 -42.67 -55.48 -29.10
CA LYS A 3 -42.12 -54.92 -30.37
C LYS A 3 -42.98 -54.03 -31.29
N ALA A 4 -42.49 -52.79 -31.41
CA ALA A 4 -42.04 -52.09 -32.62
C ALA A 4 -43.06 -51.49 -33.61
N SER A 5 -42.82 -50.22 -33.96
CA SER A 5 -42.41 -49.78 -35.31
C SER A 5 -43.19 -48.59 -35.88
N LYS A 6 -42.43 -47.52 -36.16
CA LYS A 6 -42.43 -46.65 -37.36
C LYS A 6 -43.59 -45.70 -37.72
N ASN A 7 -43.09 -44.60 -38.31
CA ASN A 7 -43.62 -43.72 -39.37
C ASN A 7 -44.36 -42.46 -38.92
N ASN A 8 -43.80 -41.26 -39.13
CA ASN A 8 -43.45 -40.52 -40.35
C ASN A 8 -44.57 -39.57 -40.81
N ASN A 9 -44.27 -38.27 -40.63
CA ASN A 9 -44.19 -37.27 -41.70
C ASN A 9 -45.48 -36.67 -42.28
N ARG A 10 -45.68 -35.35 -42.08
CA ARG A 10 -46.05 -34.31 -43.07
C ARG A 10 -46.51 -33.03 -42.34
N ARG A 11 -45.74 -31.93 -42.40
CA ARG A 11 -45.70 -30.85 -43.41
C ARG A 11 -46.73 -29.73 -43.17
N ASN A 12 -46.22 -28.54 -42.83
CA ASN A 12 -46.40 -27.23 -43.50
C ASN A 12 -45.89 -26.13 -42.52
N LYS A 13 -44.73 -25.48 -42.74
CA LYS A 13 -44.48 -24.33 -43.65
C LYS A 13 -45.75 -23.47 -43.78
N SER A 14 -45.81 -22.20 -43.46
CA SER A 14 -44.84 -21.11 -43.31
C SER A 14 -45.70 -19.87 -43.08
N LEU A 15 -45.23 -18.86 -42.35
CA LEU A 15 -45.29 -17.43 -42.71
C LEU A 15 -45.10 -16.53 -41.47
N SER A 16 -43.99 -15.79 -41.52
CA SER A 16 -43.79 -14.40 -41.06
C SER A 16 -44.22 -14.02 -39.64
N ASN A 17 -43.25 -13.79 -38.75
CA ASN A 17 -42.63 -12.47 -38.51
C ASN A 17 -43.61 -11.36 -38.10
N LYS A 18 -43.70 -11.11 -36.78
CA LYS A 18 -43.53 -9.79 -36.11
C LYS A 18 -44.21 -9.84 -34.74
N LYS A 19 -43.39 -10.00 -33.70
CA LYS A 19 -43.57 -9.58 -32.29
C LYS A 19 -42.82 -10.57 -31.42
N PHE A 20 -41.53 -10.34 -31.19
CA PHE A 20 -40.74 -10.84 -30.05
C PHE A 20 -39.32 -10.28 -30.20
N LYS A 21 -39.20 -8.95 -30.14
CA LYS A 21 -37.90 -8.25 -30.04
C LYS A 21 -38.11 -6.91 -29.31
N SER A 22 -38.65 -6.95 -28.10
CA SER A 22 -38.67 -5.78 -27.22
C SER A 22 -39.05 -6.17 -25.79
N GLU A 23 -38.28 -7.04 -25.14
CA GLU A 23 -38.38 -7.15 -23.66
C GLU A 23 -37.11 -7.72 -22.99
N ASP A 24 -36.28 -8.50 -23.69
CA ASP A 24 -35.06 -9.10 -23.08
C ASP A 24 -33.77 -8.25 -23.14
N LYS A 25 -33.88 -6.92 -23.10
CA LYS A 25 -32.70 -6.02 -22.96
C LYS A 25 -32.63 -5.21 -21.67
N ASN A 26 -33.63 -5.30 -20.79
CA ASN A 26 -33.65 -4.54 -19.53
C ASN A 26 -33.36 -5.35 -18.24
N LEU A 27 -33.25 -6.68 -18.28
CA LEU A 27 -32.85 -7.45 -17.09
C LEU A 27 -31.34 -7.65 -16.90
N ASN A 28 -30.50 -7.35 -17.90
CA ASN A 28 -29.05 -7.64 -17.85
C ASN A 28 -28.12 -6.42 -17.71
N LYS A 29 -28.67 -5.21 -17.52
CA LYS A 29 -27.89 -4.01 -17.14
C LYS A 29 -27.92 -3.68 -15.64
N ASN A 30 -28.93 -4.17 -14.90
CA ASN A 30 -29.05 -3.90 -13.47
C ASN A 30 -28.21 -4.84 -12.56
N ASN A 31 -27.71 -5.96 -13.09
CA ASN A 31 -26.89 -6.92 -12.32
C ASN A 31 -25.36 -6.68 -12.36
N LYS A 32 -24.87 -5.75 -13.20
CA LYS A 32 -23.45 -5.30 -13.16
C LYS A 32 -23.23 -4.12 -12.21
N ASN A 33 -24.23 -3.28 -11.98
CA ASN A 33 -24.15 -2.16 -11.06
C ASN A 33 -24.33 -2.55 -9.58
N ASN A 34 -24.94 -3.70 -9.28
CA ASN A 34 -25.09 -4.19 -7.91
C ASN A 34 -23.89 -5.03 -7.41
N LYS A 35 -23.09 -5.66 -8.28
CA LYS A 35 -21.87 -6.37 -7.84
C LYS A 35 -20.70 -5.45 -7.47
N GLN A 36 -20.69 -4.18 -7.91
CA GLN A 36 -19.73 -3.16 -7.46
C GLN A 36 -20.18 -2.39 -6.20
N LYS A 37 -21.45 -2.46 -5.82
CA LYS A 37 -21.97 -1.88 -4.56
C LYS A 37 -21.89 -2.81 -3.36
N VAL A 38 -21.77 -4.12 -3.58
CA VAL A 38 -21.79 -5.15 -2.50
C VAL A 38 -20.40 -5.44 -1.90
N ALA A 39 -19.32 -4.84 -2.41
CA ALA A 39 -17.96 -4.93 -1.81
C ALA A 39 -17.54 -3.67 -1.01
N LYS A 40 -18.45 -2.72 -0.78
CA LYS A 40 -18.19 -1.44 -0.08
C LYS A 40 -18.87 -1.30 1.30
N LYS A 41 -19.47 -2.36 1.83
CA LYS A 41 -20.10 -2.35 3.17
C LYS A 41 -19.71 -3.60 3.97
N ALA A 42 -18.48 -3.60 4.47
CA ALA A 42 -18.09 -4.38 5.64
C ALA A 42 -17.15 -3.50 6.49
N SER A 43 -17.66 -2.34 6.90
CA SER A 43 -17.02 -1.41 7.83
C SER A 43 -17.86 -1.43 9.11
N VAL A 44 -17.78 -2.53 9.85
CA VAL A 44 -18.27 -2.56 11.24
C VAL A 44 -17.11 -2.08 12.11
N LYS A 45 -17.33 -0.92 12.72
CA LYS A 45 -16.57 -0.24 13.79
C LYS A 45 -15.42 -1.06 14.38
N ASN A 46 -14.23 -0.88 13.82
CA ASN A 46 -12.97 -1.13 14.51
C ASN A 46 -11.98 -0.03 14.10
N THR A 47 -12.39 1.22 14.29
CA THR A 47 -11.44 2.34 14.30
C THR A 47 -10.57 2.15 15.53
N ILE A 48 -9.35 1.63 15.36
CA ILE A 48 -8.36 1.64 16.42
C ILE A 48 -7.77 3.04 16.42
N ILE A 49 -8.47 3.93 17.14
CA ILE A 49 -8.00 5.26 17.49
C ILE A 49 -6.91 5.05 18.54
N VAL A 50 -5.65 5.13 18.13
CA VAL A 50 -4.56 5.30 19.10
C VAL A 50 -4.52 6.80 19.40
N SER A 51 -5.12 7.19 20.51
CA SER A 51 -4.97 8.52 21.08
C SER A 51 -3.49 8.70 21.41
N ASN A 52 -2.80 9.55 20.66
CA ASN A 52 -1.40 9.82 20.95
C ASN A 52 -1.34 10.61 22.27
N LYS A 53 -0.74 10.03 23.31
CA LYS A 53 -0.18 10.81 24.42
C LYS A 53 0.91 11.65 23.79
N ASN A 54 0.63 12.92 23.55
CA ASN A 54 1.63 13.87 23.06
C ASN A 54 2.88 13.81 23.95
N GLU A 55 3.95 13.17 23.48
CA GLU A 55 5.29 13.56 23.88
C GLU A 55 5.39 15.06 23.61
N ILE A 56 5.61 15.85 24.66
CA ILE A 56 5.69 17.30 24.58
C ILE A 56 6.94 17.62 23.77
N ARG A 57 6.77 17.88 22.47
CA ARG A 57 7.81 18.47 21.64
C ARG A 57 7.78 19.95 21.92
N ASP A 58 8.84 20.47 22.56
CA ASP A 58 8.94 21.91 22.86
C ASP A 58 8.78 22.77 21.60
N LYS A 59 9.31 22.30 20.46
CA LYS A 59 9.23 22.97 19.15
C LYS A 59 9.17 21.97 17.99
N VAL A 60 8.20 22.11 17.08
CA VAL A 60 8.04 21.29 15.87
C VAL A 60 8.26 22.15 14.63
N ARG A 61 9.01 21.68 13.62
CA ARG A 61 9.18 22.42 12.35
C ARG A 61 7.82 22.70 11.70
N LEU A 62 7.57 23.94 11.26
CA LEU A 62 6.26 24.39 10.77
C LEU A 62 5.72 23.51 9.63
N ASN A 63 6.56 23.12 8.68
CA ASN A 63 6.14 22.23 7.58
C ASN A 63 5.70 20.83 8.06
N LYS A 64 6.27 20.34 9.16
CA LYS A 64 5.89 19.09 9.80
C LYS A 64 4.58 19.27 10.54
N TYR A 65 4.44 20.35 11.33
CA TYR A 65 3.18 20.68 12.02
C TYR A 65 2.00 20.74 11.05
N ILE A 66 2.14 21.50 9.94
CA ILE A 66 1.09 21.60 8.90
C ILE A 66 0.78 20.23 8.31
N SER A 67 1.80 19.42 8.03
CA SER A 67 1.59 18.07 7.49
C SER A 67 0.88 17.12 8.47
N GLU A 68 1.16 17.24 9.77
CA GLU A 68 0.53 16.45 10.84
C GLU A 68 -0.94 16.84 11.07
N THR A 69 -1.34 18.06 10.70
CA THR A 69 -2.77 18.45 10.68
C THR A 69 -3.58 17.81 9.54
N GLY A 70 -2.91 17.08 8.64
CA GLY A 70 -3.55 16.48 7.46
C GLY A 70 -3.77 17.45 6.29
N PHE A 71 -3.43 18.75 6.44
CA PHE A 71 -3.70 19.77 5.43
C PHE A 71 -3.01 19.50 4.07
N CYS A 72 -1.71 19.20 4.08
CA CYS A 72 -0.96 18.90 2.85
C CYS A 72 0.33 18.10 3.17
N SER A 73 1.13 17.76 2.16
CA SER A 73 2.46 17.19 2.38
C SER A 73 3.43 18.25 2.92
N ARG A 74 4.54 17.82 3.55
CA ARG A 74 5.60 18.74 4.02
C ARG A 74 6.14 19.65 2.91
N ARG A 75 6.31 19.14 1.69
CA ARG A 75 6.80 19.92 0.54
C ARG A 75 5.77 20.95 0.06
N GLU A 76 4.48 20.60 0.08
CA GLU A 76 3.42 21.57 -0.20
C GLU A 76 3.32 22.63 0.89
N ALA A 77 3.52 22.24 2.15
CA ALA A 77 3.59 23.18 3.27
C ALA A 77 4.74 24.18 3.07
N ASP A 78 5.93 23.74 2.68
CA ASP A 78 7.06 24.64 2.36
C ASP A 78 6.68 25.65 1.25
N LYS A 79 6.01 25.20 0.18
CA LYS A 79 5.54 26.11 -0.88
C LYS A 79 4.54 27.15 -0.38
N LEU A 80 3.61 26.76 0.50
CA LEU A 80 2.63 27.68 1.08
C LEU A 80 3.30 28.72 1.99
N ILE A 81 4.32 28.30 2.73
CA ILE A 81 5.13 29.18 3.58
C ILE A 81 5.89 30.19 2.71
N GLU A 82 6.55 29.74 1.64
CA GLU A 82 7.26 30.59 0.68
C GLU A 82 6.32 31.61 0.00
N GLN A 83 5.09 31.21 -0.32
CA GLN A 83 4.05 32.10 -0.85
C GLN A 83 3.51 33.11 0.18
N GLY A 84 3.92 33.01 1.45
CA GLY A 84 3.46 33.89 2.52
C GLY A 84 2.02 33.68 2.95
N ARG A 85 1.44 32.51 2.63
CA ARG A 85 0.06 32.15 2.97
C ARG A 85 -0.10 31.61 4.39
N VAL A 86 1.01 31.30 5.04
CA VAL A 86 1.05 30.72 6.39
C VAL A 86 1.40 31.80 7.41
N LYS A 87 0.67 31.82 8.52
CA LYS A 87 0.93 32.69 9.67
C LYS A 87 1.08 31.90 10.96
N ILE A 88 1.97 32.34 11.85
CA ILE A 88 2.07 31.90 13.25
C ILE A 88 1.68 33.10 14.12
N ASP A 89 0.68 32.94 14.98
CA ASP A 89 0.16 33.99 15.86
C ASP A 89 -0.18 35.30 15.11
N GLY A 90 -0.68 35.17 13.88
CA GLY A 90 -1.04 36.28 13.01
C GLY A 90 0.11 36.88 12.18
N LEU A 91 1.36 36.53 12.48
CA LEU A 91 2.55 37.00 11.77
C LEU A 91 2.94 36.05 10.63
N LYS A 92 3.36 36.61 9.49
CA LYS A 92 3.77 35.83 8.30
C LYS A 92 4.95 34.92 8.64
N ALA A 93 4.79 33.63 8.37
CA ALA A 93 5.82 32.65 8.63
C ALA A 93 6.86 32.57 7.49
N THR A 94 8.06 32.09 7.82
CA THR A 94 9.15 31.85 6.88
C THR A 94 9.64 30.39 6.94
N THR A 95 10.30 29.94 5.89
CA THR A 95 10.77 28.55 5.77
C THR A 95 11.77 28.24 6.88
N GLY A 96 11.61 27.09 7.53
CA GLY A 96 12.49 26.64 8.61
C GLY A 96 12.05 27.02 10.03
N MET A 97 11.04 27.90 10.17
CA MET A 97 10.45 28.22 11.48
C MET A 97 9.93 26.96 12.21
N LYS A 98 9.91 27.05 13.54
CA LYS A 98 9.31 26.03 14.41
C LYS A 98 8.12 26.63 15.16
N VAL A 99 7.12 25.79 15.40
CA VAL A 99 5.90 26.07 16.16
C VAL A 99 6.09 25.51 17.56
N SER A 100 5.90 26.35 18.57
CA SER A 100 5.94 25.97 19.99
C SER A 100 4.53 25.64 20.48
N LYS A 101 4.44 24.92 21.61
CA LYS A 101 3.14 24.64 22.25
C LYS A 101 2.41 25.95 22.58
N GLY A 102 1.14 26.05 22.20
CA GLY A 102 0.30 27.23 22.43
C GLY A 102 0.25 28.23 21.28
N GLN A 103 1.17 28.16 20.31
CA GLN A 103 1.12 29.02 19.12
C GLN A 103 0.04 28.56 18.14
N SER A 104 -0.66 29.52 17.55
CA SER A 104 -1.69 29.29 16.54
C SER A 104 -1.09 29.37 15.14
N VAL A 105 -1.30 28.34 14.33
CA VAL A 105 -0.92 28.34 12.92
C VAL A 105 -2.17 28.49 12.07
N SER A 106 -2.14 29.39 11.10
CA SER A 106 -3.22 29.56 10.13
C SER A 106 -2.70 29.58 8.69
N ILE A 107 -3.54 29.11 7.76
CA ILE A 107 -3.31 29.20 6.31
C ILE A 107 -4.47 29.96 5.70
N ASP A 108 -4.17 31.03 4.97
CA ASP A 108 -5.18 31.94 4.39
C ASP A 108 -6.23 32.42 5.42
N GLY A 109 -5.77 32.72 6.64
CA GLY A 109 -6.63 33.18 7.74
C GLY A 109 -7.43 32.10 8.46
N LYS A 110 -7.38 30.83 8.02
CA LYS A 110 -8.06 29.72 8.69
C LYS A 110 -7.11 29.02 9.67
N PRO A 111 -7.45 28.92 10.97
CA PRO A 111 -6.60 28.23 11.94
C PRO A 111 -6.57 26.72 11.66
N LEU A 112 -5.39 26.13 11.75
CA LEU A 112 -5.21 24.69 11.63
C LEU A 112 -5.44 24.03 12.99
N LYS A 113 -6.15 22.90 12.98
CA LYS A 113 -6.29 22.01 14.14
C LYS A 113 -5.49 20.75 13.90
N VAL A 114 -4.74 20.32 14.90
CA VAL A 114 -4.01 19.04 14.84
C VAL A 114 -5.04 17.91 14.88
N GLU A 115 -4.96 17.00 13.91
CA GLU A 115 -5.76 15.80 13.92
C GLU A 115 -5.06 14.73 14.77
N ASN A 116 -5.65 14.39 15.91
CA ASN A 116 -5.01 13.50 16.91
C ASN A 116 -5.23 12.00 16.64
N GLU A 117 -6.02 11.64 15.63
CA GLU A 117 -6.35 10.25 15.37
C GLU A 117 -5.37 9.64 14.38
N LEU A 118 -4.57 8.69 14.86
CA LEU A 118 -3.63 7.95 14.02
C LEU A 118 -4.33 6.82 13.27
N VAL A 119 -3.98 6.68 11.99
CA VAL A 119 -4.49 5.66 11.07
C VAL A 119 -3.37 4.70 10.75
N TYR A 120 -3.65 3.40 10.84
CA TYR A 120 -2.71 2.34 10.53
C TYR A 120 -3.42 1.24 9.74
N ILE A 121 -3.09 1.10 8.46
CA ILE A 121 -3.77 0.20 7.54
C ILE A 121 -2.77 -0.78 6.94
N ALA A 122 -3.16 -2.05 6.85
CA ALA A 122 -2.57 -3.05 5.97
C ALA A 122 -3.41 -3.16 4.69
N LEU A 123 -2.79 -2.88 3.54
CA LEU A 123 -3.39 -3.04 2.22
C LEU A 123 -2.77 -4.25 1.51
N ASN A 124 -3.59 -5.10 0.90
CA ASN A 124 -3.15 -6.01 -0.15
C ASN A 124 -3.19 -5.27 -1.51
N LYS A 125 -2.07 -4.64 -1.88
CA LYS A 125 -1.98 -3.78 -3.06
C LYS A 125 -2.04 -4.64 -4.33
N PRO A 126 -2.93 -4.36 -5.29
CA PRO A 126 -2.92 -5.04 -6.58
C PRO A 126 -1.84 -4.50 -7.52
N VAL A 127 -1.52 -5.30 -8.54
CA VAL A 127 -0.76 -4.85 -9.72
C VAL A 127 -1.49 -3.69 -10.41
N GLY A 128 -0.74 -2.75 -10.97
CA GLY A 128 -1.27 -1.60 -11.71
C GLY A 128 -1.44 -0.33 -10.86
N ILE A 129 -1.54 -0.46 -9.53
CA ILE A 129 -1.59 0.68 -8.61
C ILE A 129 -0.18 1.21 -8.35
N THR A 130 -0.02 2.53 -8.40
CA THR A 130 1.28 3.20 -8.22
C THR A 130 1.42 3.71 -6.79
N CYS A 131 2.49 3.33 -6.09
CA CYS A 131 2.80 3.84 -4.75
C CYS A 131 3.32 5.29 -4.82
N THR A 132 2.40 6.24 -4.91
CA THR A 132 2.64 7.69 -4.85
C THR A 132 1.46 8.39 -4.19
N THR A 133 1.71 9.55 -3.60
CA THR A 133 0.67 10.46 -3.07
C THR A 133 0.34 11.60 -4.02
N GLU A 134 0.92 11.60 -5.23
CA GLU A 134 0.66 12.63 -6.24
C GLU A 134 -0.72 12.44 -6.87
N SER A 135 -1.63 13.38 -6.62
CA SER A 135 -3.02 13.34 -7.09
C SER A 135 -3.15 13.35 -8.62
N LYS A 136 -2.17 13.90 -9.34
CA LYS A 136 -2.15 13.92 -10.81
C LYS A 136 -1.89 12.54 -11.42
N ILE A 137 -1.34 11.59 -10.65
CA ILE A 137 -1.02 10.25 -11.15
C ILE A 137 -2.26 9.37 -11.04
N LYS A 138 -2.86 9.06 -12.20
CA LYS A 138 -4.00 8.13 -12.29
C LYS A 138 -3.62 6.75 -11.74
N GLY A 139 -4.47 6.20 -10.87
CA GLY A 139 -4.23 4.91 -10.23
C GLY A 139 -3.14 4.97 -9.15
N ASN A 140 -3.00 6.10 -8.46
CA ASN A 140 -2.18 6.19 -7.26
C ASN A 140 -2.82 5.45 -6.08
N ILE A 141 -2.01 5.09 -5.10
CA ILE A 141 -2.41 4.26 -3.96
C ILE A 141 -3.35 4.98 -2.99
N VAL A 142 -3.28 6.31 -2.90
CA VAL A 142 -4.13 7.11 -1.99
C VAL A 142 -5.56 7.11 -2.51
N ASP A 143 -5.75 7.47 -3.78
CA ASP A 143 -7.06 7.43 -4.44
C ASP A 143 -7.63 6.02 -4.53
N PHE A 144 -6.76 5.01 -4.70
CA PHE A 144 -7.18 3.61 -4.71
C PHE A 144 -7.84 3.19 -3.40
N ILE A 145 -7.28 3.61 -2.25
CA ILE A 145 -7.86 3.31 -0.94
C ILE A 145 -9.08 4.18 -0.67
N ASN A 146 -9.04 5.45 -1.10
CA ASN A 146 -10.09 6.44 -0.90
C ASN A 146 -10.52 6.55 0.58
N HIS A 147 -9.53 6.73 1.44
CA HIS A 147 -9.73 6.92 2.88
C HIS A 147 -10.16 8.37 3.19
N GLU A 148 -10.98 8.56 4.23
CA GLU A 148 -11.48 9.90 4.63
C GLU A 148 -10.36 10.83 5.10
N LYS A 149 -9.38 10.27 5.83
CA LYS A 149 -8.20 10.97 6.32
C LYS A 149 -7.05 10.89 5.33
N ARG A 150 -6.23 11.93 5.30
CA ARG A 150 -4.99 11.97 4.51
C ARG A 150 -3.98 10.94 5.04
N ILE A 151 -3.80 9.86 4.30
CA ILE A 151 -2.81 8.80 4.57
C ILE A 151 -1.78 8.68 3.45
N PHE A 152 -0.63 8.10 3.77
CA PHE A 152 0.49 7.87 2.86
C PHE A 152 1.11 6.49 3.10
N PRO A 153 1.73 5.88 2.07
CA PRO A 153 2.32 4.55 2.18
C PRO A 153 3.59 4.56 3.03
N ILE A 154 3.79 3.49 3.80
CA ILE A 154 5.06 3.20 4.47
C ILE A 154 5.95 2.42 3.49
N GLY A 155 6.81 3.16 2.80
CA GLY A 155 7.67 2.64 1.75
C GLY A 155 6.91 2.47 0.44
N ARG A 156 7.43 1.61 -0.42
CA ARG A 156 6.91 1.44 -1.79
C ARG A 156 6.85 -0.02 -2.19
N LEU A 157 5.92 -0.31 -3.09
CA LEU A 157 5.91 -1.47 -3.97
C LEU A 157 5.89 -0.96 -5.41
N ASP A 158 6.56 -1.67 -6.30
CA ASP A 158 6.52 -1.35 -7.72
C ASP A 158 5.09 -1.48 -8.27
N LYS A 159 4.81 -0.78 -9.38
CA LYS A 159 3.52 -0.86 -10.06
C LYS A 159 3.19 -2.29 -10.52
N ASP A 160 4.22 -3.04 -10.91
CA ASP A 160 4.16 -4.44 -11.35
C ASP A 160 4.25 -5.45 -10.18
N SER A 161 4.34 -4.97 -8.93
CA SER A 161 4.35 -5.79 -7.71
C SER A 161 3.05 -5.67 -6.93
N GLN A 162 2.76 -6.69 -6.12
CA GLN A 162 1.54 -6.78 -5.33
C GLN A 162 1.82 -7.23 -3.89
N GLY A 163 0.77 -7.26 -3.07
CA GLY A 163 0.82 -7.76 -1.71
C GLY A 163 0.84 -6.66 -0.65
N LEU A 164 1.30 -7.04 0.53
CA LEU A 164 1.19 -6.25 1.74
C LEU A 164 1.94 -4.91 1.64
N ILE A 165 1.26 -3.81 1.95
CA ILE A 165 1.88 -2.51 2.18
C ILE A 165 1.12 -1.81 3.31
N PHE A 166 1.85 -1.07 4.16
CA PHE A 166 1.21 -0.27 5.20
C PHE A 166 0.90 1.14 4.70
N MET A 167 -0.15 1.73 5.25
CA MET A 167 -0.53 3.13 5.04
C MET A 167 -0.83 3.78 6.39
N THR A 168 -0.44 5.04 6.55
CA THR A 168 -0.62 5.77 7.80
C THR A 168 -0.72 7.27 7.58
N ASN A 169 -1.22 8.01 8.56
CA ASN A 169 -1.05 9.47 8.68
C ASN A 169 0.05 9.83 9.71
N ASP A 170 0.67 8.85 10.37
CA ASP A 170 1.78 9.02 11.30
C ASP A 170 3.10 9.12 10.53
N GLY A 171 3.64 10.34 10.40
CA GLY A 171 4.91 10.56 9.71
C GLY A 171 6.13 10.06 10.49
N ASP A 172 6.02 9.89 11.80
CA ASP A 172 7.15 9.54 12.66
C ASP A 172 7.48 8.05 12.60
N ILE A 173 6.46 7.20 12.50
CA ILE A 173 6.65 5.74 12.41
C ILE A 173 7.24 5.29 11.06
N VAL A 174 7.09 6.10 9.99
CA VAL A 174 7.53 5.74 8.64
C VAL A 174 9.02 5.44 8.61
N ASN A 175 9.83 6.37 9.11
CA ASN A 175 11.29 6.19 9.10
C ASN A 175 11.71 5.03 10.01
N LYS A 176 11.03 4.86 11.14
CA LYS A 176 11.30 3.73 12.04
C LYS A 176 11.06 2.38 11.37
N ILE A 177 10.04 2.24 10.53
CA ILE A 177 9.75 0.97 9.83
C ILE A 177 10.67 0.77 8.61
N LEU A 178 11.10 1.85 7.95
CA LEU A 178 11.85 1.76 6.68
C LEU A 178 13.37 1.70 6.83
N ARG A 179 13.94 2.18 7.93
CA ARG A 179 15.41 2.22 8.12
C ARG A 179 16.02 0.82 8.03
N ALA A 180 16.95 0.64 7.08
CA ALA A 180 17.65 -0.63 6.87
C ALA A 180 18.53 -1.05 8.05
N GLY A 181 18.96 -0.09 8.89
CA GLY A 181 19.69 -0.36 10.15
C GLY A 181 18.85 -1.14 11.16
N ASN A 182 17.52 -1.01 11.10
CA ASN A 182 16.62 -1.71 12.03
C ASN A 182 16.39 -3.19 11.63
N ASN A 183 16.97 -3.63 10.51
CA ASN A 183 16.90 -5.00 10.01
C ASN A 183 15.47 -5.60 9.96
N HIS A 184 14.47 -4.76 9.68
CA HIS A 184 13.07 -5.18 9.65
C HIS A 184 12.76 -6.03 8.42
N GLU A 185 12.46 -7.29 8.66
CA GLU A 185 12.18 -8.27 7.62
C GLU A 185 10.96 -7.91 6.77
N LYS A 186 11.09 -8.19 5.49
CA LYS A 186 10.03 -8.16 4.49
C LYS A 186 10.12 -9.46 3.70
N GLU A 187 9.02 -10.18 3.64
CA GLU A 187 8.97 -11.51 3.05
C GLU A 187 8.16 -11.49 1.77
N TYR A 188 8.68 -12.17 0.76
CA TYR A 188 8.11 -12.20 -0.58
C TYR A 188 7.98 -13.63 -1.09
N ILE A 189 6.93 -13.87 -1.87
CA ILE A 189 6.82 -15.01 -2.77
C ILE A 189 7.04 -14.52 -4.19
N VAL A 190 7.96 -15.18 -4.89
CA VAL A 190 8.41 -14.80 -6.22
C VAL A 190 8.20 -15.95 -7.18
N THR A 191 7.53 -15.70 -8.29
CA THR A 191 7.40 -16.65 -9.40
C THR A 191 8.23 -16.19 -10.58
N VAL A 192 9.01 -17.10 -11.16
CA VAL A 192 9.95 -16.83 -12.26
C VAL A 192 9.66 -17.66 -13.51
N ASN A 193 10.20 -17.19 -14.64
CA ASN A 193 9.98 -17.77 -15.97
C ASN A 193 10.52 -19.19 -16.18
N LYS A 194 11.55 -19.62 -15.42
CA LYS A 194 12.21 -20.93 -15.61
C LYS A 194 12.43 -21.67 -14.28
N PRO A 195 12.70 -22.99 -14.30
CA PRO A 195 12.85 -23.78 -13.08
C PRO A 195 13.99 -23.29 -12.18
N ILE A 196 13.76 -23.36 -10.87
CA ILE A 196 14.72 -22.92 -9.85
C ILE A 196 15.69 -24.07 -9.53
N THR A 197 16.99 -23.79 -9.70
CA THR A 197 18.07 -24.71 -9.37
C THR A 197 18.63 -24.47 -7.97
N HIS A 198 19.48 -25.39 -7.49
CA HIS A 198 20.15 -25.21 -6.21
C HIS A 198 21.18 -24.08 -6.26
N GLU A 199 21.87 -23.93 -7.38
CA GLU A 199 22.85 -22.87 -7.65
C GLU A 199 22.19 -21.49 -7.61
N PHE A 200 20.98 -21.35 -8.19
CA PHE A 200 20.21 -20.11 -8.08
C PHE A 200 19.94 -19.76 -6.63
N ILE A 201 19.43 -20.70 -5.81
CA ILE A 201 19.11 -20.44 -4.41
C ILE A 201 20.37 -20.06 -3.62
N LYS A 202 21.47 -20.79 -3.83
CA LYS A 202 22.76 -20.54 -3.16
C LYS A 202 23.35 -19.20 -3.59
N GLY A 203 23.29 -18.84 -4.87
CA GLY A 203 23.77 -17.55 -5.36
C GLY A 203 22.92 -16.40 -4.83
N MET A 204 21.60 -16.53 -4.90
CA MET A 204 20.64 -15.53 -4.45
C MET A 204 20.77 -15.20 -2.94
N SER A 205 21.05 -16.21 -2.10
CA SER A 205 21.16 -16.05 -0.65
C SER A 205 22.48 -15.44 -0.17
N ASN A 206 23.55 -15.52 -0.97
CA ASN A 206 24.90 -15.12 -0.57
C ASN A 206 25.27 -13.66 -0.87
N GLY A 207 24.31 -12.88 -1.37
CA GLY A 207 24.54 -11.51 -1.81
C GLY A 207 24.80 -11.46 -3.32
N VAL A 208 24.17 -10.50 -3.98
CA VAL A 208 24.18 -10.38 -5.45
C VAL A 208 24.67 -8.99 -5.84
N PRO A 209 25.65 -8.87 -6.75
CA PRO A 209 26.13 -7.57 -7.20
C PRO A 209 25.11 -6.91 -8.14
N ILE A 210 24.45 -5.86 -7.65
CA ILE A 210 23.48 -5.06 -8.40
C ILE A 210 23.62 -3.59 -8.01
N LEU A 211 23.31 -2.66 -8.93
CA LEU A 211 23.32 -1.22 -8.65
C LEU A 211 24.65 -0.70 -8.08
N GLY A 212 25.78 -1.26 -8.52
CA GLY A 212 27.12 -0.87 -8.02
C GLY A 212 27.40 -1.25 -6.56
N THR A 213 26.58 -2.13 -5.96
CA THR A 213 26.78 -2.66 -4.60
C THR A 213 26.46 -4.15 -4.55
N VAL A 214 26.71 -4.80 -3.41
CA VAL A 214 26.34 -6.20 -3.18
C VAL A 214 25.19 -6.23 -2.17
N THR A 215 24.11 -6.96 -2.49
CA THR A 215 23.00 -7.11 -1.55
C THR A 215 23.46 -7.80 -0.27
N LYS A 216 22.81 -7.48 0.86
CA LYS A 216 22.98 -8.26 2.09
C LYS A 216 22.62 -9.73 1.82
N LYS A 217 23.31 -10.65 2.51
CA LYS A 217 22.89 -12.06 2.56
C LYS A 217 21.47 -12.16 3.08
N CYS A 218 20.71 -13.12 2.55
CA CYS A 218 19.29 -13.24 2.86
C CYS A 218 18.82 -14.69 2.81
N LEU A 219 17.69 -14.96 3.46
CA LEU A 219 17.06 -16.27 3.39
C LEU A 219 16.32 -16.42 2.07
N VAL A 220 16.64 -17.48 1.33
CA VAL A 220 15.98 -17.85 0.09
C VAL A 220 15.61 -19.33 0.17
N LYS A 221 14.33 -19.66 -0.05
CA LYS A 221 13.83 -21.05 0.01
C LYS A 221 12.99 -21.34 -1.23
N LYS A 222 13.28 -22.46 -1.91
CA LYS A 222 12.44 -22.94 -3.01
C LYS A 222 11.07 -23.39 -2.48
N GLU A 223 10.00 -22.94 -3.14
CA GLU A 223 8.61 -23.28 -2.79
C GLU A 223 8.01 -24.25 -3.84
N SER A 224 8.37 -24.09 -5.11
CA SER A 224 7.95 -24.99 -6.18
C SER A 224 8.96 -24.99 -7.33
N LYS A 225 8.64 -25.64 -8.45
CA LYS A 225 9.49 -25.66 -9.65
C LYS A 225 9.90 -24.24 -10.09
N ASN A 226 8.98 -23.28 -10.03
CA ASN A 226 9.16 -21.91 -10.53
C ASN A 226 8.89 -20.83 -9.46
N SER A 227 8.75 -21.21 -8.18
CA SER A 227 8.50 -20.28 -7.08
C SER A 227 9.54 -20.40 -5.98
N PHE A 228 9.97 -19.26 -5.42
CA PHE A 228 10.77 -19.19 -4.21
C PHE A 228 10.26 -18.11 -3.26
N ARG A 229 10.58 -18.30 -1.98
CA ARG A 229 10.41 -17.35 -0.90
C ARG A 229 11.73 -16.65 -0.63
N ILE A 230 11.68 -15.35 -0.39
CA ILE A 230 12.86 -14.54 -0.03
C ILE A 230 12.50 -13.57 1.11
N ILE A 231 13.39 -13.46 2.09
CA ILE A 231 13.24 -12.54 3.23
C ILE A 231 14.36 -11.50 3.16
N LEU A 232 14.00 -10.22 3.00
CA LEU A 232 14.93 -9.11 2.90
C LEU A 232 14.81 -8.17 4.10
N THR A 233 15.94 -7.64 4.56
CA THR A 233 16.04 -6.59 5.58
C THR A 233 16.45 -5.23 5.00
N GLN A 234 16.73 -5.19 3.69
CA GLN A 234 17.01 -3.99 2.91
C GLN A 234 16.00 -3.86 1.75
N GLY A 235 15.93 -2.67 1.14
CA GLY A 235 14.99 -2.40 0.06
C GLY A 235 15.61 -1.52 -1.04
N LEU A 236 16.52 -2.08 -1.84
CA LEU A 236 17.06 -1.40 -3.01
C LEU A 236 16.01 -1.29 -4.14
N ASN A 237 16.22 -0.36 -5.07
CA ASN A 237 15.32 -0.16 -6.20
C ASN A 237 15.17 -1.44 -7.04
N ARG A 238 13.95 -1.99 -7.11
CA ARG A 238 13.62 -3.23 -7.84
C ARG A 238 14.51 -4.42 -7.46
N GLN A 239 14.98 -4.46 -6.21
CA GLN A 239 16.03 -5.38 -5.73
C GLN A 239 15.84 -6.83 -6.21
N ILE A 240 14.71 -7.46 -5.86
CA ILE A 240 14.45 -8.87 -6.19
C ILE A 240 14.46 -9.12 -7.70
N ARG A 241 13.94 -8.19 -8.50
CA ARG A 241 13.91 -8.33 -9.96
C ARG A 241 15.31 -8.29 -10.55
N ARG A 242 16.13 -7.34 -10.09
CA ARG A 242 17.54 -7.22 -10.51
C ARG A 242 18.38 -8.42 -10.07
N MET A 243 18.13 -8.93 -8.86
CA MET A 243 18.79 -10.16 -8.39
C MET A 243 18.41 -11.36 -9.27
N CYS A 244 17.15 -11.49 -9.67
CA CYS A 244 16.73 -12.54 -10.61
C CYS A 244 17.38 -12.35 -11.99
N GLU A 245 17.38 -11.13 -12.52
CA GLU A 245 17.98 -10.79 -13.82
C GLU A 245 19.47 -11.15 -13.87
N TYR A 246 20.20 -10.93 -12.77
CA TYR A 246 21.60 -11.32 -12.63
C TYR A 246 21.85 -12.82 -12.88
N PHE A 247 20.94 -13.69 -12.45
CA PHE A 247 20.99 -15.13 -12.71
C PHE A 247 20.27 -15.54 -14.01
N GLY A 248 19.90 -14.59 -14.85
CA GLY A 248 19.16 -14.80 -16.10
C GLY A 248 17.71 -15.26 -15.89
N TYR A 249 17.09 -14.92 -14.76
CA TYR A 249 15.68 -15.19 -14.46
C TYR A 249 14.85 -13.92 -14.63
N GLU A 250 13.62 -14.09 -15.11
CA GLU A 250 12.64 -13.01 -15.20
C GLU A 250 11.51 -13.24 -14.19
N VAL A 251 11.18 -12.21 -13.41
CA VAL A 251 10.12 -12.27 -12.39
C VAL A 251 8.75 -12.07 -13.03
N LYS A 252 7.91 -13.10 -12.98
CA LYS A 252 6.52 -13.09 -13.47
C LYS A 252 5.50 -12.68 -12.41
N LYS A 253 5.74 -13.02 -11.14
CA LYS A 253 4.89 -12.60 -10.01
C LYS A 253 5.80 -12.22 -8.84
N LEU A 254 5.54 -11.07 -8.22
CA LEU A 254 6.21 -10.64 -7.00
C LEU A 254 5.18 -10.17 -5.99
N GLU A 255 5.02 -10.93 -4.92
CA GLU A 255 4.01 -10.70 -3.89
C GLU A 255 4.67 -10.59 -2.51
N ARG A 256 4.56 -9.42 -1.87
CA ARG A 256 4.99 -9.26 -0.48
C ARG A 256 3.94 -9.83 0.44
N ILE A 257 4.29 -10.81 1.25
CA ILE A 257 3.35 -11.53 2.11
C ILE A 257 3.50 -11.20 3.60
N ARG A 258 4.61 -10.58 4.01
CA ARG A 258 4.84 -10.16 5.39
C ARG A 258 5.72 -8.92 5.46
N ILE A 259 5.43 -8.06 6.44
CA ILE A 259 6.28 -6.97 6.89
C ILE A 259 6.36 -7.11 8.41
N MET A 260 7.57 -7.32 8.95
CA MET A 260 7.78 -7.53 10.38
C MET A 260 6.88 -8.65 10.91
N ASN A 261 6.02 -8.34 11.88
CA ASN A 261 5.05 -9.23 12.53
C ASN A 261 3.69 -9.31 11.81
N VAL A 262 3.45 -8.51 10.77
CA VAL A 262 2.16 -8.47 10.07
C VAL A 262 2.24 -9.28 8.79
N SER A 263 1.39 -10.31 8.70
CA SER A 263 1.23 -11.12 7.50
C SER A 263 0.01 -10.68 6.68
N LEU A 264 0.07 -10.97 5.38
CA LEU A 264 -1.03 -10.72 4.44
C LEU A 264 -2.26 -11.56 4.80
N GLY A 265 -2.04 -12.81 5.25
CA GLY A 265 -3.09 -13.74 5.66
C GLY A 265 -4.18 -13.89 4.58
N ASN A 266 -5.45 -13.77 5.01
CA ASN A 266 -6.62 -13.91 4.15
C ASN A 266 -7.11 -12.57 3.56
N LEU A 267 -6.29 -11.50 3.63
CA LEU A 267 -6.67 -10.20 3.10
C LEU A 267 -6.77 -10.26 1.57
N LYS A 268 -7.98 -10.12 1.05
CA LYS A 268 -8.24 -10.21 -0.40
C LYS A 268 -7.49 -9.12 -1.16
N MET A 269 -7.08 -9.45 -2.39
CA MET A 269 -6.45 -8.50 -3.30
C MET A 269 -7.27 -7.22 -3.44
N GLY A 270 -6.62 -6.06 -3.31
CA GLY A 270 -7.25 -4.74 -3.36
C GLY A 270 -8.03 -4.35 -2.10
N SER A 271 -8.19 -5.25 -1.13
CA SER A 271 -8.80 -4.94 0.15
C SER A 271 -7.76 -4.48 1.16
N TRP A 272 -8.22 -3.70 2.13
CA TRP A 272 -7.42 -3.22 3.24
C TRP A 272 -8.15 -3.44 4.56
N ARG A 273 -7.40 -3.43 5.65
CA ARG A 273 -7.91 -3.46 7.03
C ARG A 273 -7.05 -2.61 7.93
N TYR A 274 -7.59 -2.19 9.07
CA TYR A 274 -6.76 -1.63 10.13
C TYR A 274 -5.79 -2.67 10.69
N LEU A 275 -4.60 -2.21 11.12
CA LEU A 275 -3.71 -3.03 11.94
C LEU A 275 -4.37 -3.26 13.30
N THR A 276 -4.28 -4.49 13.80
CA THR A 276 -4.79 -4.84 15.13
C THR A 276 -3.93 -4.21 16.22
N LYS A 277 -4.49 -4.05 17.43
CA LYS A 277 -3.73 -3.55 18.58
C LYS A 277 -2.46 -4.36 18.87
N LYS A 278 -2.55 -5.68 18.74
CA LYS A 278 -1.41 -6.60 18.91
C LYS A 278 -0.34 -6.37 17.84
N GLU A 279 -0.75 -6.21 16.58
CA GLU A 279 0.18 -5.94 15.49
C GLU A 279 0.91 -4.61 15.70
N LEU A 280 0.18 -3.56 16.06
CA LEU A 280 0.75 -2.23 16.27
C LEU A 280 1.64 -2.16 17.52
N ALA A 281 1.24 -2.80 18.62
CA ALA A 281 2.05 -2.89 19.83
C ALA A 281 3.42 -3.55 19.54
N GLU A 282 3.42 -4.61 18.75
CA GLU A 282 4.65 -5.29 18.35
C GLU A 282 5.49 -4.45 17.38
N ILE A 283 4.88 -3.74 16.43
CA ILE A 283 5.60 -2.77 15.58
C ILE A 283 6.27 -1.70 16.46
N ASN A 284 5.56 -1.15 17.43
CA ASN A 284 6.10 -0.13 18.34
C ASN A 284 7.26 -0.69 19.17
N ARG A 285 7.14 -1.90 19.72
CA ARG A 285 8.21 -2.58 20.44
C ARG A 285 9.44 -2.81 19.56
N LEU A 286 9.25 -3.25 18.32
CA LEU A 286 10.34 -3.48 17.37
C LEU A 286 11.01 -2.18 16.88
N THR A 287 10.35 -1.04 17.06
CA THR A 287 10.82 0.27 16.59
C THR A 287 11.19 1.24 17.72
N GLU A 288 11.17 0.79 18.97
CA GLU A 288 11.40 1.61 20.17
C GLU A 288 12.79 2.27 20.15
N ASN A 289 13.82 1.48 19.83
CA ASN A 289 15.21 1.93 19.79
C ASN A 289 15.59 2.64 18.49
N SER A 290 14.66 2.83 17.54
CA SER A 290 14.96 3.52 16.29
C SER A 290 14.94 5.03 16.51
N SER A 291 16.11 5.66 16.38
CA SER A 291 16.25 7.10 16.47
C SER A 291 15.47 7.81 15.35
N LYS A 292 14.90 8.97 15.70
CA LYS A 292 14.03 9.77 14.81
C LYS A 292 14.82 10.38 13.62
N THR A 293 16.15 10.44 13.69
CA THR A 293 17.06 11.08 12.72
C THR A 293 18.14 10.12 12.23
N GLU A 294 18.58 10.30 10.98
CA GLU A 294 19.64 9.48 10.36
C GLU A 294 21.01 9.72 11.02
N GLU A 295 21.19 10.88 11.65
CA GLU A 295 22.40 11.33 12.34
C GLU A 295 22.62 10.69 13.73
N ALA A 296 21.61 10.06 14.31
CA ALA A 296 21.68 9.45 15.65
C ALA A 296 21.98 7.95 15.60
N SER A 297 22.58 7.48 14.51
CA SER A 297 22.95 6.08 14.31
C SER A 297 24.35 6.01 13.71
N ILE A 298 25.33 6.34 14.55
CA ILE A 298 26.73 5.93 14.36
C ILE A 298 26.95 4.68 15.19
#